data_AF-A0A2G5DEK4-F1
#
_entry.id   AF-A0A2G5DEK4-F1
#
_cell.length_a   1.000
_cell.length_b   1.000
_cell.length_c   1.000
_cell.angle_alpha   90.00
_cell.angle_beta   90.00
_cell.angle_gamma   90.00
#
_symmetry.space_group_name_H-M   'P 1'
#
loop_
_entity.id
_entity.type
_entity.pdbx_description
1 polymer ?
#
loop_
_entity_poly.entity_id
_entity_poly.type
_entity_poly.pdbx_seq_one_letter_code
_entity_poly.pdbx_strand_id
1 'polypeptide(L)'
;MLKERIIADWPKDKKVIPKTANDVKLISAGKILENNKTVSQCRVPFGELPGGVITMHVVVQPSLAKTKTEKKVDDSPRKSVCSCTIL
;
A
#
# COMPACT_ATOMS: atom_id res chain seq x y z
N MET A 1 -12.28 -2.80 8.09
CA MET A 1 -13.11 -3.69 7.24
C MET A 1 -12.56 -3.91 5.82
N LEU A 2 -12.17 -2.90 5.02
CA LEU A 2 -11.67 -3.19 3.65
C LEU A 2 -10.30 -3.89 3.64
N LYS A 3 -9.32 -3.36 4.39
CA LYS A 3 -7.98 -3.98 4.47
C LYS A 3 -8.02 -5.38 5.09
N GLU A 4 -8.94 -5.63 6.01
CA GLU A 4 -9.14 -6.96 6.62
C GLU A 4 -9.66 -7.97 5.60
N ARG A 5 -10.62 -7.58 4.75
CA ARG A 5 -11.08 -8.44 3.64
C ARG A 5 -9.95 -8.79 2.67
N ILE A 6 -9.12 -7.80 2.33
CA ILE A 6 -7.96 -8.02 1.46
C ILE A 6 -6.99 -9.03 2.07
N ILE A 7 -6.78 -8.98 3.39
CA ILE A 7 -5.93 -9.95 4.10
C ILE A 7 -6.57 -11.34 4.11
N ALA A 8 -7.89 -11.43 4.34
CA ALA A 8 -8.62 -12.69 4.36
C ALA A 8 -8.67 -13.38 2.99
N ASP A 9 -8.90 -12.61 1.93
CA ASP A 9 -8.99 -13.08 0.55
C ASP A 9 -7.62 -13.08 -0.16
N TRP A 10 -6.53 -12.89 0.59
CA TRP A 10 -5.20 -12.79 -0.01
C TRP A 10 -4.79 -14.13 -0.65
N PRO A 11 -4.31 -14.12 -1.91
CA PRO A 11 -3.85 -15.32 -2.59
C PRO A 11 -2.68 -15.98 -1.82
N LYS A 12 -2.87 -17.27 -1.49
CA LYS A 12 -1.92 -18.06 -0.70
C LYS A 12 -0.64 -18.42 -1.46
N ASP A 13 -0.65 -18.28 -2.79
CA ASP A 13 0.47 -18.54 -3.70
C ASP A 13 1.50 -17.41 -3.77
N LYS A 14 1.28 -16.27 -3.08
CA LYS A 14 2.19 -15.12 -3.12
C LYS A 14 3.28 -15.21 -2.04
N LYS A 15 4.51 -14.87 -2.44
CA LYS A 15 5.68 -14.77 -1.53
C LYS A 15 5.53 -13.69 -0.47
N VAL A 16 4.79 -12.61 -0.76
CA VAL A 16 4.57 -11.50 0.15
C VAL A 16 3.13 -11.57 0.65
N ILE A 17 2.98 -11.83 1.96
CA ILE A 17 1.68 -11.99 2.62
C ILE A 17 1.55 -10.87 3.66
N PRO A 18 0.51 -10.02 3.58
CA PRO A 18 0.26 -9.01 4.59
C PRO A 18 -0.16 -9.67 5.90
N LYS A 19 0.50 -9.32 7.01
CA LYS A 19 0.14 -9.85 8.35
C LYS A 19 -0.87 -8.97 9.05
N THR A 20 -0.75 -7.66 8.85
CA THR A 20 -1.60 -6.65 9.49
C THR A 20 -2.13 -5.66 8.49
N ALA A 21 -3.22 -4.95 8.83
CA ALA A 21 -3.76 -3.88 8.00
C ALA A 21 -2.78 -2.72 7.76
N ASN A 22 -1.75 -2.57 8.61
CA ASN A 22 -0.70 -1.57 8.44
C ASN A 22 0.29 -1.94 7.33
N ASP A 23 0.43 -3.24 7.03
CA ASP A 23 1.30 -3.71 5.95
C ASP A 23 0.65 -3.49 4.58
N VAL A 24 -0.63 -3.12 4.53
CA VAL A 24 -1.37 -2.91 3.28
C VAL A 24 -1.57 -1.43 3.04
N LYS A 25 -1.16 -0.94 1.87
CA LYS A 25 -1.49 0.40 1.37
C LYS A 25 -2.44 0.26 0.18
N LEU A 26 -3.54 1.00 0.25
CA LEU A 26 -4.52 1.07 -0.82
C LEU A 26 -4.28 2.34 -1.61
N ILE A 27 -4.29 2.24 -2.94
CA ILE A 27 -4.10 3.36 -3.83
C ILE A 27 -5.27 3.38 -4.82
N SER A 28 -5.97 4.51 -4.88
CA SER A 28 -7.03 4.77 -5.84
C SER A 28 -6.76 6.10 -6.52
N ALA A 29 -6.86 6.14 -7.86
CA ALA A 29 -6.63 7.34 -8.68
C ALA A 29 -5.36 8.14 -8.28
N GLY A 30 -4.26 7.44 -8.00
CA GLY A 30 -2.98 8.05 -7.62
C GLY A 30 -2.89 8.55 -6.17
N LYS A 31 -3.93 8.38 -5.34
CA LYS A 31 -3.92 8.74 -3.92
C LYS A 31 -3.87 7.52 -3.03
N ILE A 32 -3.03 7.56 -1.99
CA ILE A 32 -3.01 6.55 -0.94
C ILE A 32 -4.23 6.78 -0.03
N LEU A 33 -5.00 5.72 0.20
CA LEU A 33 -6.14 5.73 1.11
C LEU A 33 -5.66 5.57 2.55
N GLU A 34 -6.04 6.54 3.39
CA GLU A 34 -5.85 6.48 4.83
C GLU A 34 -6.87 5.54 5.48
N ASN A 35 -6.49 4.90 6.60
CA ASN A 35 -7.31 3.88 7.27
C ASN A 35 -8.65 4.41 7.80
N ASN A 36 -8.70 5.70 8.12
CA ASN A 36 -9.86 6.40 8.68
C ASN A 36 -10.83 6.90 7.61
N LYS A 37 -10.51 6.76 6.32
CA LYS A 37 -11.36 7.22 5.21
C LYS A 37 -12.15 6.08 4.61
N THR A 38 -13.39 6.38 4.23
CA THR A 38 -14.25 5.41 3.52
C THR A 38 -13.93 5.39 2.03
N VAL A 39 -14.24 4.29 1.36
CA VAL A 39 -14.11 4.16 -0.10
C VAL A 39 -14.88 5.27 -0.83
N SER A 40 -16.05 5.65 -0.31
CA SER A 40 -16.89 6.72 -0.86
C SER A 40 -16.19 8.09 -0.89
N GLN A 41 -15.35 8.39 0.10
CA GLN A 41 -14.57 9.64 0.16
C GLN A 41 -13.37 9.64 -0.78
N CYS A 42 -12.99 8.47 -1.29
CA CYS A 42 -11.85 8.31 -2.19
C CYS A 42 -12.28 8.15 -3.65
N ARG A 43 -13.60 8.27 -3.92
CA ARG A 43 -14.15 8.33 -5.27
C ARG A 43 -13.67 9.58 -5.99
N VAL A 44 -13.24 9.39 -7.23
CA VAL A 44 -12.88 10.52 -8.09
C VAL A 44 -14.12 11.14 -8.71
N PRO A 45 -14.24 12.47 -8.75
CA PRO A 45 -15.45 13.14 -9.22
C PRO A 45 -15.76 12.90 -10.71
N PHE A 46 -14.78 12.48 -11.52
CA PHE A 46 -14.94 12.32 -12.97
C PHE A 46 -14.61 10.91 -13.50
N GLY A 47 -14.32 9.94 -12.63
CA GLY A 47 -13.81 8.63 -13.07
C GLY A 47 -14.74 7.44 -12.79
N GLU A 48 -15.83 7.62 -12.05
CA GLU A 48 -16.65 6.52 -11.57
C GLU A 48 -18.12 6.72 -11.94
N LEU A 49 -18.59 5.96 -12.93
CA LEU A 49 -19.99 5.92 -13.31
C LEU A 49 -20.80 5.15 -12.27
N PRO A 50 -22.07 5.52 -11.99
CA PRO A 50 -22.94 4.76 -11.10
C PRO A 50 -23.08 3.33 -11.61
N GLY A 51 -22.78 2.34 -10.76
CA GLY A 51 -22.74 0.91 -11.11
C GLY A 51 -21.40 0.41 -11.64
N GLY A 52 -20.40 1.28 -11.80
CA GLY A 52 -19.03 0.91 -12.17
C GLY A 52 -18.27 0.20 -11.05
N VAL A 53 -17.34 -0.68 -11.43
CA VAL A 53 -16.40 -1.32 -10.50
C VAL A 53 -15.22 -0.37 -10.25
N ILE A 54 -14.86 -0.20 -8.98
CA ILE A 54 -13.66 0.56 -8.60
C ILE A 54 -12.47 -0.39 -8.56
N THR A 55 -11.49 -0.16 -9.43
CA THR A 55 -10.21 -0.87 -9.35
C THR A 55 -9.23 -0.08 -8.49
N MET A 56 -8.75 -0.69 -7.40
CA MET A 56 -7.72 -0.13 -6.53
C MET A 56 -6.43 -0.92 -6.64
N HIS A 57 -5.30 -0.24 -6.48
CA HIS A 57 -4.01 -0.90 -6.36
C HIS A 57 -3.74 -1.23 -4.89
N VAL A 58 -3.34 -2.47 -4.63
CA VAL A 58 -2.94 -2.92 -3.30
C VAL A 58 -1.43 -3.11 -3.27
N VAL A 59 -0.77 -2.38 -2.38
CA VAL A 59 0.67 -2.52 -2.14
C VAL A 59 0.87 -3.14 -0.77
N VAL A 60 1.56 -4.28 -0.73
CA VAL A 60 1.97 -4.90 0.53
C VAL A 60 3.38 -4.45 0.85
N GLN A 61 3.51 -3.65 1.90
CA GLN A 61 4.77 -3.21 2.46
C GLN A 61 4.84 -3.72 3.89
N PRO A 62 5.49 -4.88 4.12
CA PRO A 62 5.71 -5.39 5.47
C PRO A 62 6.40 -4.32 6.32
N SER A 63 5.79 -3.99 7.44
CA SER A 63 6.44 -3.15 8.45
C SER A 63 7.63 -3.94 9.00
N LEU A 64 8.81 -3.71 8.44
CA LEU A 64 10.06 -4.09 9.10
C LEU A 64 10.00 -3.41 10.47
N ALA A 65 9.91 -4.21 11.53
CA ALA A 65 10.11 -3.72 12.88
C ALA A 65 11.32 -2.78 12.84
N LYS A 66 11.14 -1.57 13.34
CA LYS A 66 12.24 -0.63 13.58
C LYS A 66 13.24 -1.35 14.48
N THR A 67 14.22 -2.05 13.92
CA THR A 67 15.43 -2.42 14.66
C THR A 67 16.27 -1.16 14.73
N LYS A 68 15.84 -0.22 15.59
CA LYS A 68 16.75 0.73 16.22
C LYS A 68 17.57 -0.09 17.23
N THR A 69 18.62 -0.73 16.76
CA THR A 69 19.78 -0.97 17.60
C THR A 69 20.82 0.00 17.08
N GLU A 70 21.18 0.98 17.91
CA GLU A 70 22.32 1.85 17.68
C GLU A 70 23.54 1.01 17.30
N LYS A 71 24.03 1.20 16.08
CA LYS A 71 25.47 1.23 15.83
C LYS A 71 25.74 2.41 14.89
N LYS A 72 26.30 3.46 15.47
CA LYS A 72 27.03 4.49 14.74
C LYS A 72 28.25 3.86 14.06
N VAL A 73 28.35 4.01 12.75
CA VAL A 73 29.55 4.36 11.94
C VAL A 73 28.96 4.86 10.60
N ASP A 74 28.77 6.15 10.42
CA ASP A 74 29.68 7.12 9.77
C ASP A 74 29.71 7.06 8.23
N ASP A 75 29.48 8.25 7.66
CA ASP A 75 29.48 8.76 6.28
C ASP A 75 28.49 8.24 5.19
N SER A 76 28.06 9.22 4.39
CA SER A 76 27.02 9.27 3.36
C SER A 76 27.43 8.68 1.97
N PRO A 77 26.68 8.86 0.86
CA PRO A 77 25.30 8.48 0.56
C PRO A 77 25.20 7.66 -0.75
N ARG A 78 24.50 6.51 -0.80
CA ARG A 78 23.95 6.01 -2.08
C ARG A 78 22.52 5.52 -1.93
N LYS A 79 21.62 6.37 -2.39
CA LYS A 79 20.19 6.13 -2.55
C LYS A 79 20.00 4.95 -3.50
N SER A 80 19.51 3.81 -3.04
CA SER A 80 18.91 2.81 -3.94
C SER A 80 17.49 3.26 -4.28
N VAL A 81 17.39 4.28 -5.13
CA VAL A 81 16.11 4.62 -5.78
C VAL A 81 15.89 3.57 -6.85
N CYS A 82 14.99 2.62 -6.60
CA CYS A 82 14.45 1.79 -7.67
C CYS A 82 13.52 2.68 -8.51
N SER A 83 14.04 3.17 -9.63
CA SER A 83 13.31 3.99 -10.59
C SER A 83 12.58 3.06 -11.56
N CYS A 84 11.26 2.94 -11.41
CA CYS A 84 10.41 2.38 -12.46
C CYS A 84 9.86 3.54 -13.28
N THR A 85 10.24 3.62 -14.55
CA THR A 85 9.62 4.51 -15.54
C THR A 85 8.53 3.73 -16.28
N ILE A 86 7.36 4.34 -16.48
CA ILE A 86 6.32 3.81 -17.36
C ILE A 86 6.63 4.33 -18.78
N LEU A 87 6.78 3.41 -19.73
CA LEU A 87 6.95 3.72 -21.16
C LEU A 87 5.58 3.95 -21.83
#